data_AF-A0A6C0CNC1-F1
#
_entry.id   AF-A0A6C0CNC1-F1
#
_cell.length_a   1.000
_cell.length_b   1.000
_cell.length_c   1.000
_cell.angle_alpha   90.00
_cell.angle_beta   90.00
_cell.angle_gamma   90.00
#
_symmetry.space_group_name_H-M   'P 1'
#
loop_
_entity.id
_entity.type
_entity.pdbx_description
1 polymer ?
#
loop_
_entity_poly.entity_id
_entity_poly.type
_entity_poly.pdbx_seq_one_letter_code
_entity_poly.pdbx_strand_id
1 'polypeptide(L)'
;MNKELIVYAFIFLLIIGAIYVYYQNSAMFQLKCIVSTVDGNKYCVRDRAKIQEAADLLASVTNKCKNLVTYMVSKHPKDERSIMLEKGFNPQKIMETLPTSSYTAYSENKGEKIAFCLSPKKKNGEDTLIDEHTLTFVAIHELAHVCTKSIGHKTEFWENFKFLLENAKDARIHEPKDYNKNPQKYCSMKIHDNPYFDL
;
A
#
# COMPACT_ATOMS: atom_id res chain seq x y z
N MET A 1 -20.93 -44.27 -27.44
CA MET A 1 -20.80 -43.02 -26.66
C MET A 1 -20.93 -41.86 -27.66
N ASN A 2 -21.98 -41.03 -27.54
CA ASN A 2 -22.24 -39.96 -28.50
C ASN A 2 -21.07 -38.96 -28.47
N LYS A 3 -20.47 -38.68 -29.63
CA LYS A 3 -19.33 -37.75 -29.74
C LYS A 3 -19.66 -36.39 -29.12
N GLU A 4 -20.90 -35.92 -29.30
CA GLU A 4 -21.42 -34.71 -28.67
C GLU A 4 -21.36 -34.74 -27.13
N LEU A 5 -21.68 -35.87 -26.51
CA LEU A 5 -21.66 -36.01 -25.04
C LEU A 5 -20.22 -35.91 -24.49
N ILE A 6 -19.24 -36.45 -25.22
CA ILE A 6 -17.81 -36.35 -24.86
C ILE A 6 -17.34 -34.90 -24.98
N VAL A 7 -17.76 -34.19 -26.04
CA VAL A 7 -17.43 -32.78 -26.25
C VAL A 7 -18.04 -31.91 -25.13
N TYR A 8 -19.32 -32.11 -24.78
CA TYR A 8 -19.94 -31.38 -23.68
C TYR A 8 -19.28 -31.67 -22.32
N ALA A 9 -18.91 -32.92 -22.05
CA ALA A 9 -18.18 -33.28 -20.82
C ALA A 9 -16.81 -32.60 -20.75
N PHE A 10 -16.09 -32.53 -21.87
CA PHE A 10 -14.79 -31.86 -21.94
C PHE A 10 -14.92 -30.33 -21.75
N ILE A 11 -15.90 -29.69 -22.38
CA ILE A 11 -16.19 -28.27 -22.20
C ILE A 11 -16.56 -27.98 -20.74
N PHE A 12 -17.40 -28.81 -20.11
CA PHE A 12 -17.77 -28.66 -18.71
C PHE A 12 -16.55 -28.76 -17.78
N LEU A 13 -15.64 -29.69 -18.04
CA LEU A 13 -14.41 -29.87 -17.26
C LEU A 13 -13.46 -28.67 -17.43
N LEU A 14 -13.36 -28.09 -18.64
CA LEU A 14 -12.63 -26.85 -18.89
C LEU A 14 -13.24 -25.66 -18.15
N ILE A 15 -14.57 -25.53 -18.12
CA ILE A 15 -15.26 -24.46 -17.39
C ILE A 15 -15.02 -24.60 -15.88
N ILE A 16 -15.14 -25.81 -15.32
CA ILE A 16 -14.82 -26.06 -13.90
C ILE A 16 -13.36 -25.74 -13.61
N GLY A 17 -12.43 -26.15 -14.49
CA GLY A 17 -11.01 -25.83 -14.36
C GLY A 17 -10.75 -24.32 -14.36
N ALA A 18 -11.36 -23.59 -15.27
CA ALA A 18 -11.25 -22.13 -15.35
C ALA A 18 -11.84 -21.44 -14.10
N ILE A 19 -13.00 -21.90 -13.62
CA ILE A 19 -13.63 -21.41 -12.41
C ILE A 19 -12.74 -21.70 -11.18
N TYR A 20 -12.18 -22.90 -11.06
CA TYR A 20 -11.28 -23.27 -9.97
C TYR A 20 -10.00 -22.41 -9.97
N VAL A 21 -9.38 -22.22 -11.14
CA VAL A 21 -8.21 -21.34 -11.30
C VAL A 21 -8.56 -19.88 -10.97
N TYR A 22 -9.73 -19.40 -11.38
CA TYR A 22 -10.22 -18.06 -11.04
C TYR A 22 -10.41 -17.90 -9.53
N TYR A 23 -11.04 -18.86 -8.85
CA TYR A 23 -11.23 -18.82 -7.40
C TYR A 23 -9.90 -18.82 -6.63
N GLN A 24 -8.96 -19.69 -7.01
CA GLN A 24 -7.63 -19.76 -6.37
C GLN A 24 -6.78 -18.49 -6.55
N ASN A 25 -6.94 -17.80 -7.70
CA ASN A 25 -6.20 -16.57 -8.00
C ASN A 25 -6.91 -15.30 -7.52
N SER A 26 -8.16 -15.39 -7.06
CA SER A 26 -8.85 -14.20 -6.57
C SER A 26 -8.24 -13.73 -5.25
N ALA A 27 -7.92 -12.43 -5.19
CA ALA A 27 -7.32 -11.77 -4.01
C ALA A 27 -8.12 -11.99 -2.71
N MET A 28 -9.42 -12.30 -2.84
CA MET A 28 -10.32 -12.59 -1.72
C MET A 28 -9.93 -13.82 -0.90
N PHE A 29 -9.19 -14.79 -1.47
CA PHE A 29 -8.75 -15.97 -0.73
C PHE A 29 -7.36 -15.83 -0.10
N GLN A 30 -6.55 -14.87 -0.57
CA GLN A 30 -5.17 -14.72 -0.10
C GLN A 30 -5.02 -13.71 1.04
N LEU A 31 -6.06 -12.89 1.30
CA LEU A 31 -6.08 -11.93 2.39
C LEU A 31 -7.26 -12.19 3.31
N LYS A 32 -7.02 -12.06 4.61
CA LYS A 32 -8.04 -12.05 5.64
C LYS A 32 -8.32 -10.61 6.03
N CYS A 33 -9.60 -10.24 6.02
CA CYS A 33 -10.03 -8.90 6.38
C CYS A 33 -10.61 -8.89 7.79
N ILE A 34 -9.91 -8.26 8.73
CA ILE A 34 -10.28 -8.19 10.15
C ILE A 34 -10.47 -6.72 10.58
N VAL A 35 -11.12 -6.50 11.71
CA VAL A 35 -11.31 -5.17 12.29
C VAL A 35 -10.06 -4.79 13.09
N SER A 36 -9.53 -3.60 12.84
CA SER A 36 -8.43 -3.06 13.64
C SER A 36 -8.92 -2.63 15.01
N THR A 37 -8.11 -2.87 16.04
CA THR A 37 -8.35 -2.35 17.39
C THR A 37 -8.01 -0.87 17.54
N VAL A 38 -7.27 -0.28 16.57
CA VAL A 38 -6.81 1.12 16.61
C VAL A 38 -7.92 2.09 16.24
N ASP A 39 -8.74 1.77 15.23
CA ASP A 39 -9.76 2.70 14.72
C ASP A 39 -11.11 2.05 14.37
N GLY A 40 -11.26 0.74 14.57
CA GLY A 40 -12.49 0.01 14.27
C GLY A 40 -12.77 -0.20 12.78
N ASN A 41 -11.88 0.20 11.88
CA ASN A 41 -12.03 -0.05 10.44
C ASN A 41 -11.56 -1.46 10.06
N LYS A 42 -12.05 -1.96 8.92
CA LYS A 42 -11.69 -3.28 8.40
C LYS A 42 -10.50 -3.18 7.46
N TYR A 43 -9.46 -3.95 7.74
CA TYR A 43 -8.24 -4.02 6.92
C TYR A 43 -7.98 -5.44 6.42
N CYS A 44 -7.63 -5.56 5.14
CA CYS A 44 -7.30 -6.84 4.52
C CYS A 44 -5.78 -7.06 4.53
N VAL A 45 -5.35 -8.06 5.27
CA VAL A 45 -3.93 -8.41 5.48
C VAL A 45 -3.69 -9.88 5.17
N ARG A 46 -2.43 -10.29 4.96
CA ARG A 46 -2.10 -11.70 4.73
C ARG A 46 -2.36 -12.53 5.99
N ASP A 47 -2.79 -13.77 5.79
CA ASP A 47 -2.99 -14.72 6.87
C ASP A 47 -1.66 -15.11 7.53
N ARG A 48 -1.57 -14.89 8.84
CA ARG A 48 -0.34 -15.04 9.64
C ARG A 48 -0.68 -15.09 11.14
N ALA A 49 0.30 -15.43 11.98
CA ALA A 49 0.13 -15.44 13.44
C ALA A 49 -0.16 -14.03 13.99
N LYS A 50 0.54 -13.01 13.48
CA LYS A 50 0.41 -11.60 13.87
C LYS A 50 -0.63 -10.83 13.07
N ILE A 51 -1.77 -11.46 12.76
CA ILE A 51 -2.77 -10.85 11.87
C ILE A 51 -3.33 -9.54 12.45
N GLN A 52 -3.57 -9.48 13.76
CA GLN A 52 -4.08 -8.27 14.43
C GLN A 52 -3.05 -7.14 14.40
N GLU A 53 -1.78 -7.43 14.73
CA GLU A 53 -0.69 -6.44 14.65
C GLU A 53 -0.55 -5.86 13.24
N ALA A 54 -0.73 -6.69 12.19
CA ALA A 54 -0.68 -6.23 10.81
C ALA A 54 -1.84 -5.29 10.43
N ALA A 55 -3.06 -5.61 10.88
CA ALA A 55 -4.23 -4.75 10.66
C ALA A 55 -4.10 -3.43 11.43
N ASP A 56 -3.61 -3.48 12.67
CA ASP A 56 -3.40 -2.31 13.52
C ASP A 56 -2.26 -1.41 13.00
N LEU A 57 -1.21 -1.99 12.43
CA LEU A 57 -0.15 -1.25 11.74
C LEU A 57 -0.69 -0.49 10.51
N LEU A 58 -1.53 -1.13 9.68
CA LEU A 58 -2.21 -0.43 8.57
C LEU A 58 -3.12 0.67 9.07
N ALA A 59 -3.88 0.43 10.13
CA ALA A 59 -4.77 1.43 10.71
C ALA A 59 -4.00 2.66 11.24
N SER A 60 -2.90 2.43 11.96
CA SER A 60 -2.02 3.50 12.45
C SER A 60 -1.49 4.35 11.28
N VAL A 61 -0.92 3.72 10.26
CA VAL A 61 -0.38 4.43 9.08
C VAL A 61 -1.49 5.10 8.26
N THR A 62 -2.66 4.48 8.13
CA THR A 62 -3.83 5.07 7.46
C THR A 62 -4.27 6.35 8.16
N ASN A 63 -4.31 6.36 9.50
CA ASN A 63 -4.66 7.55 10.25
C ASN A 63 -3.61 8.65 10.09
N LYS A 64 -2.32 8.32 10.00
CA LYS A 64 -1.28 9.29 9.64
C LYS A 64 -1.47 9.88 8.25
N CYS A 65 -1.80 9.06 7.25
CA CYS A 65 -2.13 9.54 5.90
C CYS A 65 -3.35 10.47 5.92
N LYS A 66 -4.43 10.10 6.62
CA LYS A 66 -5.62 10.96 6.78
C LYS A 66 -5.27 12.30 7.42
N ASN A 67 -4.46 12.27 8.47
CA ASN A 67 -4.01 13.49 9.15
C ASN A 67 -3.16 14.36 8.22
N LEU A 68 -2.28 13.76 7.41
CA LEU A 68 -1.47 14.49 6.45
C LEU A 68 -2.33 15.13 5.35
N VAL A 69 -3.26 14.37 4.76
CA VAL A 69 -4.19 14.91 3.74
C VAL A 69 -5.01 16.06 4.32
N THR A 70 -5.56 15.90 5.54
CA THR A 70 -6.30 16.96 6.23
C THR A 70 -5.44 18.19 6.47
N TYR A 71 -4.20 17.99 6.93
CA TYR A 71 -3.24 19.07 7.15
C TYR A 71 -2.93 19.81 5.84
N MET A 72 -2.70 19.09 4.75
CA MET A 72 -2.43 19.65 3.43
C MET A 72 -3.59 20.50 2.90
N VAL A 73 -4.82 19.99 3.00
CA VAL A 73 -6.02 20.74 2.61
C VAL A 73 -6.21 21.99 3.47
N SER A 74 -5.94 21.90 4.78
CA SER A 74 -6.08 23.05 5.68
C SER A 74 -5.00 24.13 5.47
N LYS A 75 -3.74 23.73 5.28
CA LYS A 75 -2.59 24.64 5.18
C LYS A 75 -2.43 25.19 3.76
N HIS A 76 -2.72 24.38 2.75
CA HIS A 76 -2.54 24.69 1.34
C HIS A 76 -3.84 24.45 0.54
N PRO A 77 -4.97 25.13 0.87
CA PRO A 77 -6.29 24.81 0.32
C PRO A 77 -6.44 25.06 -1.19
N LYS A 78 -5.59 25.91 -1.77
CA LYS A 78 -5.60 26.25 -3.21
C LYS A 78 -4.50 25.53 -3.99
N ASP A 79 -3.65 24.77 -3.31
CA ASP A 79 -2.57 24.03 -3.96
C ASP A 79 -3.14 22.81 -4.68
N GLU A 80 -2.77 22.63 -5.93
CA GLU A 80 -3.27 21.53 -6.76
C GLU A 80 -2.97 20.16 -6.13
N ARG A 81 -1.83 20.01 -5.45
CA ARG A 81 -1.44 18.77 -4.78
C ARG A 81 -2.42 18.42 -3.67
N SER A 82 -2.80 19.40 -2.86
CA SER A 82 -3.79 19.22 -1.78
C SER A 82 -5.16 18.83 -2.34
N ILE A 83 -5.60 19.47 -3.43
CA ILE A 83 -6.87 19.16 -4.08
C ILE A 83 -6.85 17.74 -4.66
N MET A 84 -5.73 17.32 -5.26
CA MET A 84 -5.57 15.96 -5.79
C MET A 84 -5.55 14.91 -4.67
N LEU A 85 -4.88 15.19 -3.55
CA LEU A 85 -4.89 14.33 -2.38
C LEU A 85 -6.30 14.14 -1.82
N GLU A 86 -7.04 15.23 -1.62
CA GLU A 86 -8.41 15.19 -1.09
C GLU A 86 -9.34 14.35 -1.96
N LYS A 87 -9.23 14.49 -3.29
CA LYS A 87 -10.07 13.76 -4.24
C LYS A 87 -9.63 12.32 -4.46
N GLY A 88 -8.32 12.05 -4.44
CA GLY A 88 -7.74 10.78 -4.83
C GLY A 88 -7.55 9.79 -3.68
N PHE A 89 -7.21 10.27 -2.49
CA PHE A 89 -6.90 9.39 -1.37
C PHE A 89 -8.15 8.73 -0.78
N ASN A 90 -8.25 7.41 -0.92
CA ASN A 90 -9.32 6.63 -0.30
C ASN A 90 -8.81 5.84 0.93
N PRO A 91 -9.06 6.30 2.16
CA PRO A 91 -8.59 5.61 3.37
C PRO A 91 -9.30 4.27 3.62
N GLN A 92 -10.43 3.99 2.97
CA GLN A 92 -11.17 2.73 3.12
C GLN A 92 -10.62 1.60 2.24
N LYS A 93 -9.71 1.91 1.31
CA LYS A 93 -9.15 0.97 0.35
C LYS A 93 -7.63 0.81 0.53
N ILE A 94 -7.22 0.70 1.79
CA ILE A 94 -5.85 0.41 2.17
C ILE A 94 -5.75 -1.05 2.61
N MET A 95 -4.77 -1.76 2.09
CA MET A 95 -4.61 -3.20 2.31
C MET A 95 -3.16 -3.65 2.23
N GLU A 96 -2.91 -4.90 2.58
CA GLU A 96 -1.63 -5.53 2.31
C GLU A 96 -1.56 -6.05 0.86
N THR A 97 -0.38 -5.92 0.26
CA THR A 97 -0.01 -6.57 -1.00
C THR A 97 -0.18 -8.08 -0.92
N LEU A 98 -0.52 -8.72 -2.04
CA LEU A 98 -0.60 -10.19 -2.11
C LEU A 98 0.77 -10.83 -1.88
N PRO A 99 0.84 -12.07 -1.33
CA PRO A 99 2.11 -12.81 -1.18
C PRO A 99 2.85 -13.02 -2.50
N THR A 100 2.10 -13.11 -3.60
CA THR A 100 2.59 -13.26 -4.98
C THR A 100 2.98 -11.95 -5.65
N SER A 101 2.69 -10.80 -5.01
CA SER A 101 3.01 -9.48 -5.56
C SER A 101 4.52 -9.35 -5.81
N SER A 102 4.87 -8.83 -6.99
CA SER A 102 6.22 -8.37 -7.32
C SER A 102 6.52 -6.98 -6.74
N TYR A 103 5.49 -6.21 -6.39
CA TYR A 103 5.59 -4.87 -5.84
C TYR A 103 5.60 -4.89 -4.31
N THR A 104 6.39 -3.98 -3.72
CA THR A 104 6.50 -3.77 -2.26
C THR A 104 5.51 -2.72 -1.74
N ALA A 105 5.08 -1.80 -2.58
CA ALA A 105 3.94 -0.93 -2.37
C ALA A 105 3.41 -0.50 -3.75
N TYR A 106 2.14 -0.11 -3.82
CA TYR A 106 1.59 0.49 -5.02
C TYR A 106 0.29 1.24 -4.71
N SER A 107 -0.02 2.20 -5.59
CA SER A 107 -1.29 2.92 -5.65
C SER A 107 -1.95 2.70 -7.01
N GLU A 108 -3.24 2.34 -7.01
CA GLU A 108 -4.07 2.18 -8.19
C GLU A 108 -4.95 3.42 -8.38
N ASN A 109 -5.17 3.83 -9.63
CA ASN A 109 -6.09 4.90 -10.03
C ASN A 109 -5.96 6.18 -9.17
N LYS A 110 -4.72 6.63 -8.93
CA LYS A 110 -4.43 7.84 -8.13
C LYS A 110 -5.03 7.80 -6.71
N GLY A 111 -4.92 6.65 -6.04
CA GLY A 111 -5.22 6.53 -4.61
C GLY A 111 -6.56 5.87 -4.30
N GLU A 112 -7.29 5.42 -5.32
CA GLU A 112 -8.51 4.63 -5.14
C GLU A 112 -8.25 3.37 -4.30
N LYS A 113 -7.07 2.78 -4.46
CA LYS A 113 -6.57 1.68 -3.65
C LYS A 113 -5.08 1.82 -3.46
N ILE A 114 -4.61 1.62 -2.23
CA ILE A 114 -3.19 1.64 -1.89
C ILE A 114 -2.85 0.34 -1.15
N ALA A 115 -1.78 -0.32 -1.56
CA ALA A 115 -1.35 -1.56 -0.95
C ALA A 115 0.10 -1.49 -0.48
N PHE A 116 0.37 -2.06 0.68
CA PHE A 116 1.70 -2.07 1.28
C PHE A 116 2.21 -3.47 1.56
N CYS A 117 3.52 -3.66 1.60
CA CYS A 117 4.14 -4.88 2.08
C CYS A 117 4.44 -4.71 3.57
N LEU A 118 3.77 -5.49 4.42
CA LEU A 118 3.88 -5.34 5.87
C LEU A 118 4.95 -6.24 6.49
N SER A 119 5.45 -7.21 5.73
CA SER A 119 6.56 -8.06 6.17
C SER A 119 7.36 -8.58 4.96
N PRO A 120 8.68 -8.74 5.08
CA PRO A 120 9.49 -9.42 4.06
C PRO A 120 9.01 -10.86 3.81
N LYS A 121 9.39 -11.44 2.66
CA LYS A 121 9.16 -12.87 2.40
C LYS A 121 9.90 -13.70 3.45
N LYS A 122 9.18 -14.63 4.08
CA LYS A 122 9.71 -15.54 5.10
C LYS A 122 10.90 -16.31 4.53
N LYS A 123 12.10 -16.07 5.08
CA LYS A 123 13.25 -16.96 4.86
C LYS A 123 13.34 -18.04 5.93
N ASN A 124 13.00 -17.73 7.19
CA ASN A 124 13.14 -18.63 8.34
C ASN A 124 11.92 -18.59 9.29
N GLY A 125 10.69 -18.43 8.77
CA GLY A 125 9.49 -18.36 9.60
C GLY A 125 9.29 -17.05 10.38
N GLU A 126 10.24 -16.11 10.34
CA GLU A 126 10.11 -14.77 10.90
C GLU A 126 8.93 -14.02 10.26
N ASP A 127 7.99 -13.59 11.10
CA ASP A 127 6.82 -12.78 10.75
C ASP A 127 6.99 -11.35 11.30
N THR A 128 8.19 -10.80 11.12
CA THR A 128 8.52 -9.47 11.62
C THR A 128 7.87 -8.44 10.72
N LEU A 129 6.97 -7.64 11.31
CA LEU A 129 6.34 -6.54 10.62
C LEU A 129 7.35 -5.40 10.39
N ILE A 130 7.16 -4.67 9.30
CA ILE A 130 7.89 -3.43 9.03
C ILE A 130 7.56 -2.41 10.13
N ASP A 131 8.56 -1.65 10.58
CA ASP A 131 8.33 -0.61 11.57
C ASP A 131 7.43 0.50 11.02
N GLU A 132 6.60 1.07 11.90
CA GLU A 132 5.62 2.10 11.52
C GLU A 132 6.27 3.34 10.90
N HIS A 133 7.48 3.71 11.34
CA HIS A 133 8.20 4.87 10.81
C HIS A 133 8.53 4.69 9.32
N THR A 134 9.16 3.56 8.98
CA THR A 134 9.49 3.19 7.60
C THR A 134 8.24 3.02 6.76
N LEU A 135 7.20 2.38 7.30
CA LEU A 135 5.94 2.20 6.56
C LEU A 135 5.23 3.54 6.32
N THR A 136 5.30 4.48 7.27
CA THR A 136 4.77 5.84 7.10
C THR A 136 5.53 6.59 5.98
N PHE A 137 6.86 6.47 5.90
CA PHE A 137 7.64 7.03 4.79
C PHE A 137 7.18 6.50 3.43
N VAL A 138 6.98 5.18 3.32
CA VAL A 138 6.46 4.54 2.10
C VAL A 138 5.02 4.95 1.82
N ALA A 139 4.19 5.16 2.84
CA ALA A 139 2.83 5.65 2.65
C ALA A 139 2.80 7.08 2.12
N ILE A 140 3.72 7.94 2.57
CA ILE A 140 3.89 9.30 2.02
C ILE A 140 4.36 9.24 0.56
N HIS A 141 5.22 8.28 0.20
CA HIS A 141 5.61 8.02 -1.20
C HIS A 141 4.39 7.71 -2.08
N GLU A 142 3.49 6.83 -1.61
CA GLU A 142 2.27 6.52 -2.35
C GLU A 142 1.32 7.73 -2.43
N LEU A 143 1.22 8.56 -1.38
CA LEU A 143 0.48 9.83 -1.47
C LEU A 143 1.11 10.81 -2.48
N ALA A 144 2.44 10.81 -2.64
CA ALA A 144 3.07 11.60 -3.70
C ALA A 144 2.62 11.12 -5.09
N HIS A 145 2.49 9.81 -5.31
CA HIS A 145 1.90 9.29 -6.55
C HIS A 145 0.45 9.73 -6.79
N VAL A 146 -0.34 9.86 -5.72
CA VAL A 146 -1.72 10.39 -5.77
C VAL A 146 -1.75 11.85 -6.26
N CYS A 147 -0.83 12.69 -5.78
CA CYS A 147 -0.82 14.12 -6.10
C CYS A 147 0.13 14.54 -7.24
N THR A 148 0.74 13.59 -7.94
CA THR A 148 1.56 13.85 -9.14
C THR A 148 0.76 13.50 -10.39
N LYS A 149 0.78 14.36 -11.42
CA LYS A 149 0.06 14.09 -12.67
C LYS A 149 0.78 13.05 -13.53
N SER A 150 2.11 13.20 -13.66
CA SER A 150 2.91 12.26 -14.42
C SER A 150 2.95 10.85 -13.81
N ILE A 151 3.33 9.87 -14.64
CA ILE A 151 3.52 8.48 -14.24
C ILE A 151 5.01 8.24 -13.99
N GLY A 152 5.32 7.49 -12.95
CA GLY A 152 6.70 7.17 -12.51
C GLY A 152 7.30 8.25 -11.61
N HIS A 153 8.62 8.16 -11.41
CA HIS A 153 9.38 9.02 -10.50
C HIS A 153 10.12 10.14 -11.24
N LYS A 154 9.38 10.99 -11.97
CA LYS A 154 9.92 12.18 -12.64
C LYS A 154 10.21 13.31 -11.64
N THR A 155 10.84 14.41 -12.06
CA THR A 155 11.14 15.56 -11.18
C THR A 155 9.92 16.04 -10.39
N GLU A 156 8.76 16.19 -11.06
CA GLU A 156 7.48 16.55 -10.43
C GLU A 156 7.12 15.61 -9.25
N PHE A 157 7.36 14.30 -9.40
CA PHE A 157 7.13 13.34 -8.31
C PHE A 157 8.03 13.63 -7.12
N TRP A 158 9.33 13.84 -7.34
CA TRP A 158 10.29 14.03 -6.26
C TRP A 158 10.09 15.35 -5.53
N GLU A 159 9.73 16.42 -6.25
CA GLU A 159 9.34 17.70 -5.68
C GLU A 159 8.08 17.56 -4.81
N ASN A 160 7.07 16.84 -5.30
CA ASN A 160 5.86 16.56 -4.53
C ASN A 160 6.16 15.69 -3.30
N PHE A 161 7.00 14.68 -3.44
CA PHE A 161 7.35 13.79 -2.33
C PHE A 161 8.11 14.54 -1.23
N LYS A 162 9.11 15.36 -1.61
CA LYS A 162 9.79 16.26 -0.67
C LYS A 162 8.80 17.19 0.03
N PHE A 163 7.92 17.83 -0.72
CA PHE A 163 6.91 18.74 -0.17
C PHE A 163 6.00 18.06 0.84
N LEU A 164 5.57 16.82 0.59
CA LEU A 164 4.76 16.06 1.55
C LEU A 164 5.56 15.67 2.80
N LEU A 165 6.84 15.32 2.67
CA LEU A 165 7.71 14.99 3.82
C LEU A 165 7.95 16.22 4.71
N GLU A 166 8.16 17.40 4.12
CA GLU A 166 8.27 18.66 4.86
C GLU A 166 7.00 18.97 5.64
N ASN A 167 5.83 18.86 4.98
CA ASN A 167 4.55 19.10 5.65
C ASN A 167 4.22 18.02 6.70
N ALA A 168 4.61 16.77 6.48
CA ALA A 168 4.46 15.70 7.45
C ALA A 168 5.33 15.93 8.70
N LYS A 169 6.53 16.48 8.53
CA LYS A 169 7.38 16.92 9.65
C LYS A 169 6.75 18.08 10.41
N ASP A 170 6.31 19.13 9.70
CA ASP A 170 5.66 20.28 10.33
C ASP A 170 4.41 19.88 11.13
N ALA A 171 3.65 18.91 10.61
CA ALA A 171 2.46 18.35 11.26
C ALA A 171 2.78 17.34 12.37
N ARG A 172 4.07 17.04 12.63
CA ARG A 172 4.55 16.03 13.59
C ARG A 172 4.02 14.62 13.32
N ILE A 173 3.78 14.28 12.05
CA ILE A 173 3.28 12.98 11.59
C ILE A 173 4.44 12.01 11.34
N HIS A 174 5.53 12.52 10.78
CA HIS A 174 6.71 11.73 10.44
C HIS A 174 7.98 12.60 10.54
N GLU A 175 8.97 12.14 11.31
CA GLU A 175 10.29 12.76 11.37
C GLU A 175 11.19 12.19 10.28
N PRO A 176 11.68 12.99 9.32
CA PRO A 176 12.54 12.52 8.25
C PRO A 176 13.82 11.86 8.77
N LYS A 177 14.13 10.68 8.24
CA LYS A 177 15.38 9.95 8.51
C LYS A 177 16.27 9.99 7.28
N ASP A 178 17.55 10.29 7.48
CA ASP A 178 18.57 10.25 6.44
C ASP A 178 18.92 8.79 6.13
N TYR A 179 18.31 8.26 5.06
CA TYR A 179 18.52 6.90 4.59
C TYR A 179 19.84 6.72 3.83
N ASN A 180 20.53 7.80 3.43
CA ASN A 180 21.89 7.70 2.87
C ASN A 180 22.87 7.25 3.96
N LYS A 181 22.72 7.80 5.17
CA LYS A 181 23.54 7.41 6.33
C LYS A 181 23.05 6.15 7.02
N ASN A 182 21.72 5.96 7.11
CA ASN A 182 21.11 4.83 7.80
C ASN A 182 20.11 4.09 6.91
N PRO A 183 20.58 3.36 5.87
CA PRO A 183 19.70 2.68 4.94
C PRO A 183 18.79 1.68 5.65
N GLN A 184 17.56 1.55 5.17
CA GLN A 184 16.56 0.67 5.75
C GLN A 184 16.07 -0.36 4.75
N LYS A 185 15.88 -1.59 5.20
CA LYS A 185 15.31 -2.64 4.36
C LYS A 185 13.79 -2.57 4.41
N TYR A 186 13.14 -2.50 3.26
CA TYR A 186 11.69 -2.57 3.13
C TYR A 186 11.33 -3.74 2.21
N CYS A 187 10.86 -4.83 2.81
CA CYS A 187 10.57 -6.09 2.12
C CYS A 187 11.71 -6.56 1.19
N SER A 188 11.52 -6.51 -0.13
CA SER A 188 12.52 -6.94 -1.13
C SER A 188 13.42 -5.81 -1.65
N MET A 189 13.27 -4.59 -1.14
CA MET A 189 14.06 -3.43 -1.54
C MET A 189 14.80 -2.80 -0.35
N LYS A 190 15.75 -1.92 -0.67
CA LYS A 190 16.52 -1.14 0.29
C LYS A 190 16.27 0.34 0.05
N ILE A 191 15.69 1.02 1.03
CA ILE A 191 15.53 2.47 1.05
C ILE A 191 16.87 3.05 1.44
N HIS A 192 17.42 3.91 0.58
CA HIS A 192 18.74 4.50 0.74
C HIS A 192 18.74 5.99 0.45
N ASP A 193 17.62 6.56 0.00
CA ASP A 193 17.44 7.95 -0.37
C ASP A 193 16.26 8.55 0.37
N ASN A 194 16.32 9.85 0.62
CA ASN A 194 15.20 10.61 1.16
C ASN A 194 15.23 12.03 0.59
N PRO A 195 14.30 12.41 -0.30
CA PRO A 195 14.35 13.70 -0.98
C PRO A 195 14.17 14.88 -0.02
N TYR A 196 13.81 14.65 1.25
CA TYR A 196 13.89 15.66 2.29
C TYR A 196 15.32 16.22 2.49
N PHE A 197 16.36 15.41 2.30
CA PHE A 197 17.76 15.80 2.51
C PHE A 197 18.54 16.02 1.21
N ASP A 198 18.09 15.42 0.11
CA ASP A 198 18.89 15.23 -1.11
C ASP A 198 18.48 16.17 -2.28
N LEU A 199 17.42 16.96 -2.09
CA LEU A 199 16.85 17.92 -3.06
C LEU A 199 16.78 19.32 -2.47
#